data_AF-A0A3D0FYR0-F1
#
_entry.id   AF-A0A3D0FYR0-F1
#
_cell.length_a   1.000
_cell.length_b   1.000
_cell.length_c   1.000
_cell.angle_alpha   90.00
_cell.angle_beta   90.00
_cell.angle_gamma   90.00
#
_symmetry.space_group_name_H-M   'P 1'
#
loop_
_entity.id
_entity.type
_entity.pdbx_description
1 polymer ?
#
loop_
_entity_poly.entity_id
_entity_poly.type
_entity_poly.pdbx_seq_one_letter_code
_entity_poly.pdbx_strand_id
1 'polypeptide(L)'
;MSEQPVVNKPKKKKHTLLWIILLTPLILIGTGFAMLSIPKQAKVEFTQTDLDSYLAKGGIILNENSASFEEIFAGKFQVVGKKEVEATVTSAEATAILNETLKEGSVFKNIRIKFVGENKVQASATITDDFSQIYTLVPEAQKYDDYLSTMKGKSVFIGATLTLGANALFEAEIESLSVGSLPLPVDQANDYGTMLGTALNQKLSSIPNFEVESFKIDAEGLHFKGTIPQEVRSVVN
;
A
#
# COMPACT_ATOMS: atom_id res chain seq x y z
N MET A 1 -5.07 84.85 -19.89
CA MET A 1 -5.25 83.98 -18.71
C MET A 1 -6.61 83.35 -18.82
N SER A 2 -6.69 82.06 -19.13
CA SER A 2 -7.94 81.30 -19.16
C SER A 2 -7.67 79.94 -18.53
N GLU A 3 -8.41 79.65 -17.46
CA GLU A 3 -8.29 78.48 -16.61
C GLU A 3 -8.64 77.18 -17.35
N GLN A 4 -7.89 76.11 -17.09
CA GLN A 4 -8.19 74.76 -17.55
C GLN A 4 -9.26 74.11 -16.65
N PRO A 5 -10.22 73.34 -17.21
CA PRO A 5 -11.11 72.52 -16.40
C PRO A 5 -10.44 71.20 -15.99
N VAL A 6 -10.41 70.93 -14.69
CA VAL A 6 -9.98 69.65 -14.12
C VAL A 6 -11.06 68.59 -14.38
N VAL A 7 -10.80 67.68 -15.33
CA VAL A 7 -11.66 66.52 -15.59
C VAL A 7 -11.33 65.42 -14.57
N ASN A 8 -12.17 65.29 -13.54
CA ASN A 8 -12.08 64.21 -12.56
C ASN A 8 -12.63 62.90 -13.18
N LYS A 9 -11.75 61.95 -13.52
CA LYS A 9 -12.16 60.61 -13.97
C LYS A 9 -12.75 59.81 -12.79
N PRO A 10 -13.93 59.17 -12.94
CA PRO A 10 -14.49 58.35 -11.87
C PRO A 10 -13.64 57.11 -11.61
N LYS A 11 -13.20 56.92 -10.36
CA LYS A 11 -12.51 55.73 -9.86
C LYS A 11 -13.42 54.49 -9.98
N LYS A 12 -13.34 53.77 -11.12
CA LYS A 12 -13.86 52.39 -11.26
C LYS A 12 -12.96 51.41 -10.50
N LYS A 13 -13.14 51.29 -9.17
CA LYS A 13 -12.47 50.27 -8.33
C LYS A 13 -13.42 49.61 -7.33
N LYS A 14 -14.70 49.42 -7.66
CA LYS A 14 -15.69 48.80 -6.76
C LYS A 14 -16.20 47.42 -7.16
N HIS A 15 -15.93 46.95 -8.39
CA HIS A 15 -16.36 45.60 -8.80
C HIS A 15 -15.27 44.54 -8.62
N THR A 16 -13.98 44.86 -8.82
CA THR A 16 -12.89 43.88 -8.75
C THR A 16 -12.73 43.27 -7.35
N LEU A 17 -12.89 44.07 -6.29
CA LEU A 17 -12.82 43.58 -4.91
C LEU A 17 -13.98 42.63 -4.58
N LEU A 18 -15.17 42.91 -5.14
CA LEU A 18 -16.38 42.12 -4.94
C LEU A 18 -16.30 40.77 -5.67
N TRP A 19 -15.72 40.75 -6.87
CA TRP A 19 -15.41 39.51 -7.61
C TRP A 19 -14.35 38.64 -6.89
N ILE A 20 -13.32 39.25 -6.31
CA ILE A 20 -12.31 38.52 -5.52
C ILE A 20 -12.96 37.88 -4.28
N ILE A 21 -13.75 38.63 -3.51
CA ILE A 21 -14.44 38.13 -2.31
C ILE A 21 -15.42 36.99 -2.66
N LEU A 22 -16.02 37.00 -3.85
CA LEU A 22 -16.98 35.97 -4.28
C LEU A 22 -16.29 34.72 -4.87
N LEU A 23 -15.14 34.88 -5.53
CA LEU A 23 -14.36 33.79 -6.11
C LEU A 23 -13.51 33.03 -5.07
N THR A 24 -12.99 33.71 -4.05
CA THR A 24 -12.18 33.09 -2.99
C THR A 24 -12.89 31.93 -2.27
N PRO A 25 -14.15 32.06 -1.78
CA PRO A 25 -14.86 30.93 -1.18
C PRO A 25 -15.16 29.83 -2.19
N LEU A 26 -15.41 30.14 -3.47
CA LEU A 26 -15.62 29.12 -4.51
C LEU A 26 -14.35 28.30 -4.77
N ILE A 27 -13.19 28.96 -4.78
CA ILE A 27 -11.88 28.30 -4.90
C ILE A 27 -11.57 27.50 -3.65
N LEU A 28 -11.84 28.01 -2.44
CA LEU A 28 -11.61 27.30 -1.17
C LEU A 28 -12.53 26.07 -1.01
N ILE A 29 -13.79 26.17 -1.45
CA ILE A 29 -14.73 25.05 -1.48
C ILE A 29 -14.30 24.05 -2.55
N GLY A 30 -13.89 24.52 -3.74
CA GLY A 30 -13.39 23.68 -4.82
C GLY A 30 -12.10 22.92 -4.45
N THR A 31 -11.13 23.59 -3.80
CA THR A 31 -9.90 22.96 -3.32
C THR A 31 -10.15 22.05 -2.12
N GLY A 32 -11.04 22.42 -1.21
CA GLY A 32 -11.47 21.57 -0.11
C GLY A 32 -12.15 20.28 -0.58
N PHE A 33 -13.06 20.38 -1.56
CA PHE A 33 -13.73 19.23 -2.16
C PHE A 33 -12.76 18.37 -2.99
N ALA A 34 -11.84 19.00 -3.72
CA ALA A 34 -10.77 18.31 -4.42
C ALA A 34 -9.87 17.53 -3.45
N MET A 35 -9.48 18.12 -2.32
CA MET A 35 -8.68 17.42 -1.29
C MET A 35 -9.41 16.25 -0.64
N LEU A 36 -10.73 16.36 -0.42
CA LEU A 36 -11.56 15.26 0.09
C LEU A 36 -11.75 14.13 -0.94
N SER A 37 -11.50 14.41 -2.22
CA SER A 37 -11.62 13.44 -3.32
C SER A 37 -10.30 12.76 -3.69
N ILE A 38 -9.17 13.15 -3.09
CA ILE A 38 -7.87 12.49 -3.34
C ILE A 38 -7.87 11.14 -2.62
N PRO A 39 -7.64 10.02 -3.33
CA PRO A 39 -7.50 8.71 -2.71
C PRO A 39 -6.43 8.75 -1.62
N LYS A 40 -6.71 8.15 -0.45
CA LYS A 40 -5.69 7.99 0.58
C LYS A 40 -4.55 7.11 0.03
N GLN A 41 -3.31 7.52 0.28
CA GLN A 41 -2.13 6.78 -0.14
C GLN A 41 -1.07 6.85 0.97
N ALA A 42 -0.35 5.75 1.17
CA ALA A 42 0.86 5.75 1.96
C ALA A 42 1.95 6.50 1.16
N LYS A 43 2.33 7.69 1.65
CA LYS A 43 3.33 8.54 0.99
C LYS A 43 4.73 8.11 1.41
N VAL A 44 5.26 7.09 0.73
CA VAL A 44 6.62 6.57 0.94
C VAL A 44 7.34 6.57 -0.41
N GLU A 45 8.53 7.14 -0.43
CA GLU A 45 9.44 7.06 -1.56
C GLU A 45 10.48 5.97 -1.29
N PHE A 46 10.98 5.35 -2.34
CA PHE A 46 11.99 4.29 -2.25
C PHE A 46 12.90 4.34 -3.46
N THR A 47 14.08 3.74 -3.32
CA THR A 47 15.16 3.72 -4.30
C THR A 47 15.73 2.30 -4.41
N GLN A 48 16.62 2.11 -5.39
CA GLN A 48 17.37 0.87 -5.50
C GLN A 48 18.22 0.58 -4.26
N THR A 49 18.75 1.62 -3.60
CA THR A 49 19.52 1.46 -2.36
C THR A 49 18.70 0.85 -1.23
N ASP A 50 17.40 1.15 -1.16
CA ASP A 50 16.50 0.54 -0.18
C ASP A 50 16.30 -0.95 -0.46
N LEU A 51 16.17 -1.33 -1.74
CA LEU A 51 16.12 -2.75 -2.13
C LEU A 51 17.43 -3.47 -1.76
N ASP A 52 18.58 -2.90 -2.13
CA ASP A 52 19.89 -3.49 -1.84
C ASP A 52 20.11 -3.68 -0.33
N SER A 53 19.69 -2.68 0.47
CA SER A 53 19.74 -2.74 1.93
C SER A 53 18.85 -3.85 2.49
N TYR A 54 17.61 -3.99 1.98
CA TYR A 54 16.71 -5.08 2.35
C TYR A 54 17.31 -6.46 2.06
N LEU A 55 17.84 -6.65 0.85
CA LEU A 55 18.45 -7.92 0.44
C LEU A 55 19.69 -8.25 1.27
N ALA A 56 20.53 -7.27 1.59
CA ALA A 56 21.71 -7.46 2.44
C ALA A 56 21.33 -7.87 3.87
N LYS A 57 20.35 -7.18 4.48
CA LYS A 57 19.83 -7.50 5.82
C LYS A 57 19.26 -8.92 5.88
N GLY A 58 18.41 -9.27 4.91
CA GLY A 58 17.80 -10.60 4.82
C GLY A 58 18.75 -11.70 4.35
N GLY A 59 19.85 -11.36 3.66
CA GLY A 59 20.62 -12.31 2.84
C GLY A 59 19.77 -13.03 1.82
N ILE A 60 18.81 -12.32 1.23
CA ILE A 60 17.88 -12.83 0.23
C ILE A 60 18.55 -12.73 -1.14
N ILE A 61 18.37 -13.77 -1.94
CA ILE A 61 18.81 -13.83 -3.33
C ILE A 61 17.57 -13.66 -4.21
N LEU A 62 17.51 -12.54 -4.93
CA LEU A 62 16.52 -12.32 -5.98
C LEU A 62 17.12 -12.60 -7.36
N ASN A 63 16.31 -13.21 -8.21
CA ASN A 63 16.61 -13.45 -9.62
C ASN A 63 15.31 -13.46 -10.44
N GLU A 64 15.43 -13.65 -11.74
CA GLU A 64 14.29 -13.69 -12.68
C GLU A 64 13.24 -14.75 -12.31
N ASN A 65 13.66 -15.84 -11.68
CA ASN A 65 12.80 -16.92 -11.21
C ASN A 65 12.29 -16.73 -9.77
N SER A 66 12.52 -15.58 -9.12
CA SER A 66 11.95 -15.33 -7.79
C SER A 66 10.44 -15.26 -7.84
N ALA A 67 9.77 -15.88 -6.87
CA ALA A 67 8.31 -15.91 -6.81
C ALA A 67 7.74 -14.53 -6.44
N SER A 68 6.58 -14.19 -7.03
CA SER A 68 5.80 -13.03 -6.61
C SER A 68 5.05 -13.32 -5.30
N PHE A 69 4.56 -12.26 -4.63
CA PHE A 69 3.75 -12.47 -3.43
C PHE A 69 2.46 -13.23 -3.77
N GLU A 70 1.83 -12.99 -4.93
CA GLU A 70 0.65 -13.73 -5.36
C GLU A 70 0.92 -15.23 -5.52
N GLU A 71 2.06 -15.60 -6.11
CA GLU A 71 2.48 -17.00 -6.24
C GLU A 71 2.73 -17.65 -4.88
N ILE A 72 3.35 -16.92 -3.95
CA ILE A 72 3.56 -17.38 -2.56
C ILE A 72 2.20 -17.64 -1.89
N PHE A 73 1.26 -16.71 -1.97
CA PHE A 73 -0.08 -16.87 -1.43
C PHE A 73 -0.86 -18.00 -2.12
N ALA A 74 -0.64 -18.23 -3.42
CA ALA A 74 -1.22 -19.34 -4.16
C ALA A 74 -0.56 -20.70 -3.85
N GLY A 75 0.56 -20.73 -3.11
CA GLY A 75 1.32 -21.96 -2.86
C GLY A 75 2.10 -22.46 -4.07
N LYS A 76 2.42 -21.57 -5.02
CA LYS A 76 3.13 -21.87 -6.27
C LYS A 76 4.59 -21.42 -6.17
N PHE A 77 5.30 -21.96 -5.18
CA PHE A 77 6.69 -21.62 -4.95
C PHE A 77 7.51 -22.79 -4.42
N GLN A 78 8.83 -22.67 -4.50
CA GLN A 78 9.81 -23.52 -3.84
C GLN A 78 10.79 -22.67 -3.04
N VAL A 79 11.12 -23.08 -1.82
CA VAL A 79 12.12 -22.40 -1.00
C VAL A 79 13.47 -23.08 -1.08
N VAL A 80 14.54 -22.28 -0.99
CA VAL A 80 15.92 -22.76 -0.93
C VAL A 80 16.67 -22.02 0.17
N GLY A 81 17.45 -22.77 0.95
CA GLY A 81 18.25 -22.24 2.04
C GLY A 81 17.43 -21.77 3.24
N LYS A 82 18.15 -21.43 4.30
CA LYS A 82 17.63 -20.89 5.57
C LYS A 82 18.65 -19.89 6.09
N LYS A 83 18.19 -18.74 6.55
CA LYS A 83 19.05 -17.74 7.19
C LYS A 83 18.38 -17.19 8.44
N GLU A 84 19.14 -17.14 9.53
CA GLU A 84 18.78 -16.38 10.72
C GLU A 84 18.96 -14.89 10.46
N VAL A 85 17.96 -14.11 10.83
CA VAL A 85 17.91 -12.67 10.60
C VAL A 85 17.46 -11.99 11.88
N GLU A 86 18.19 -10.96 12.28
CA GLU A 86 17.79 -9.98 13.27
C GLU A 86 18.00 -8.61 12.64
N ALA A 87 16.90 -7.98 12.20
CA ALA A 87 16.98 -6.75 11.42
C ALA A 87 15.74 -5.87 11.59
N THR A 88 15.94 -4.57 11.40
CA THR A 88 14.86 -3.59 11.25
C THR A 88 14.68 -3.25 9.77
N VAL A 89 13.49 -3.50 9.26
CA VAL A 89 13.07 -3.18 7.89
C VAL A 89 12.34 -1.84 7.89
N THR A 90 12.83 -0.88 7.13
CA THR A 90 12.20 0.45 7.03
C THR A 90 11.00 0.43 6.07
N SER A 91 10.19 1.49 6.12
CA SER A 91 9.06 1.67 5.20
C SER A 91 9.50 1.68 3.72
N ALA A 92 10.65 2.31 3.43
CA ALA A 92 11.20 2.38 2.08
C ALA A 92 11.69 1.00 1.61
N GLU A 93 12.38 0.25 2.47
CA GLU A 93 12.85 -1.11 2.20
C GLU A 93 11.69 -2.08 1.94
N ALA A 94 10.68 -2.09 2.81
CA ALA A 94 9.47 -2.89 2.63
C ALA A 94 8.72 -2.53 1.34
N THR A 95 8.68 -1.24 1.02
CA THR A 95 8.11 -0.76 -0.24
C THR A 95 8.92 -1.26 -1.43
N ALA A 96 10.26 -1.19 -1.38
CA ALA A 96 11.15 -1.55 -2.47
C ALA A 96 11.03 -3.04 -2.83
N ILE A 97 11.13 -3.94 -1.84
CA ILE A 97 11.04 -5.38 -2.09
C ILE A 97 9.68 -5.80 -2.66
N LEU A 98 8.58 -5.21 -2.17
CA LEU A 98 7.24 -5.55 -2.66
C LEU A 98 7.02 -5.10 -4.09
N ASN A 99 7.65 -4.02 -4.55
CA ASN A 99 7.56 -3.60 -5.95
C ASN A 99 8.51 -4.42 -6.84
N GLU A 100 9.68 -4.81 -6.35
CA GLU A 100 10.63 -5.64 -7.09
C GLU A 100 10.09 -7.05 -7.38
N THR A 101 9.31 -7.60 -6.46
CA THR A 101 8.75 -8.96 -6.57
C THR A 101 7.47 -9.02 -7.41
N LEU A 102 6.99 -7.89 -7.94
CA LEU A 102 5.83 -7.87 -8.84
C LEU A 102 6.21 -8.48 -10.20
N LYS A 103 5.30 -9.27 -10.76
CA LYS A 103 5.45 -9.86 -12.09
C LYS A 103 4.60 -9.09 -13.10
N GLU A 104 4.91 -9.30 -14.38
CA GLU A 104 3.98 -8.93 -15.44
C GLU A 104 2.66 -9.67 -15.20
N GLY A 105 1.56 -8.92 -15.06
CA GLY A 105 0.24 -9.46 -14.70
C GLY A 105 -0.14 -9.36 -13.23
N SER A 106 0.75 -8.86 -12.34
CA SER A 106 0.40 -8.60 -10.93
C SER A 106 -0.85 -7.72 -10.80
N VAL A 107 -1.72 -8.07 -9.85
CA VAL A 107 -3.01 -7.37 -9.63
C VAL A 107 -2.79 -5.99 -9.01
N PHE A 108 -1.67 -5.83 -8.32
CA PHE A 108 -1.28 -4.57 -7.70
C PHE A 108 0.00 -4.04 -8.34
N LYS A 109 0.07 -2.72 -8.46
CA LYS A 109 1.28 -1.96 -8.79
C LYS A 109 1.44 -0.78 -7.86
N ASN A 110 2.64 -0.20 -7.81
CA ASN A 110 2.94 0.96 -6.98
C ASN A 110 2.58 0.72 -5.51
N ILE A 111 2.95 -0.44 -4.98
CA ILE A 111 2.73 -0.75 -3.56
C ILE A 111 3.52 0.26 -2.73
N ARG A 112 2.95 0.74 -1.62
CA ARG A 112 3.57 1.65 -0.66
C ARG A 112 3.24 1.18 0.73
N ILE A 113 4.26 0.94 1.54
CA ILE A 113 4.12 0.51 2.93
C ILE A 113 4.71 1.56 3.83
N LYS A 114 3.94 1.98 4.85
CA LYS A 114 4.37 2.91 5.88
C LYS A 114 4.14 2.32 7.26
N PHE A 115 5.22 2.15 8.01
CA PHE A 115 5.17 1.86 9.44
C PHE A 115 4.92 3.17 10.18
N VAL A 116 3.84 3.24 10.97
CA VAL A 116 3.43 4.48 11.66
C VAL A 116 3.64 4.42 13.17
N GLY A 117 4.09 3.27 13.68
CA GLY A 117 4.37 3.05 15.09
C GLY A 117 3.28 2.28 15.82
N GLU A 118 3.56 1.82 17.04
CA GLU A 118 2.57 1.14 17.89
C GLU A 118 1.88 -0.05 17.20
N ASN A 119 2.66 -0.89 16.51
CA ASN A 119 2.14 -2.03 15.74
C ASN A 119 1.27 -1.66 14.52
N LYS A 120 1.21 -0.39 14.12
CA LYS A 120 0.38 0.07 12.99
C LYS A 120 1.16 0.16 11.68
N VAL A 121 0.50 -0.28 10.62
CA VAL A 121 0.96 -0.22 9.24
C VAL A 121 -0.11 0.42 8.35
N GLN A 122 0.33 1.21 7.38
CA GLN A 122 -0.49 1.70 6.29
C GLN A 122 0.06 1.15 4.99
N ALA A 123 -0.79 0.56 4.17
CA ALA A 123 -0.44 0.11 2.85
C ALA A 123 -1.35 0.76 1.80
N SER A 124 -0.80 1.06 0.63
CA SER A 124 -1.60 1.41 -0.53
C SER A 124 -1.00 0.83 -1.79
N ALA A 125 -1.85 0.56 -2.77
CA ALA A 125 -1.44 0.11 -4.09
C ALA A 125 -2.41 0.62 -5.15
N THR A 126 -2.06 0.49 -6.41
CA THR A 126 -2.98 0.70 -7.54
C THR A 126 -3.39 -0.65 -8.09
N ILE A 127 -4.69 -0.87 -8.24
CA ILE A 127 -5.25 -2.08 -8.87
C ILE A 127 -5.00 -1.97 -10.37
N THR A 128 -4.45 -3.01 -10.98
CA THR A 128 -4.21 -3.05 -12.42
C THR A 128 -5.50 -3.31 -13.20
N ASP A 129 -5.44 -3.15 -14.51
CA ASP A 129 -6.60 -3.42 -15.38
C ASP A 129 -6.69 -4.89 -15.79
N ASP A 130 -5.66 -5.68 -15.44
CA ASP A 130 -5.52 -7.09 -15.76
C ASP A 130 -5.63 -7.96 -14.49
N PHE A 131 -6.60 -8.86 -14.48
CA PHE A 131 -6.80 -9.86 -13.43
C PHE A 131 -6.53 -11.29 -13.93
N SER A 132 -5.98 -11.45 -15.13
CA SER A 132 -5.70 -12.76 -15.73
C SER A 132 -4.85 -13.65 -14.81
N GLN A 133 -3.85 -13.05 -14.14
CA GLN A 133 -2.98 -13.78 -13.21
C GLN A 133 -3.75 -14.29 -11.99
N ILE A 134 -4.62 -13.47 -11.39
CA ILE A 134 -5.39 -13.92 -10.23
C ILE A 134 -6.43 -14.96 -10.59
N TYR A 135 -6.99 -14.93 -11.81
CA TYR A 135 -7.86 -16.00 -12.32
C TYR A 135 -7.09 -17.29 -12.63
N THR A 136 -5.80 -17.19 -12.94
CA THR A 136 -4.94 -18.36 -13.12
C THR A 136 -4.56 -18.97 -11.77
N LEU A 137 -4.24 -18.12 -10.79
CA LEU A 137 -3.84 -18.56 -9.45
C LEU A 137 -5.04 -19.01 -8.59
N VAL A 138 -6.20 -18.39 -8.77
CA VAL A 138 -7.45 -18.63 -8.05
C VAL A 138 -8.63 -18.60 -9.04
N PRO A 139 -8.90 -19.70 -9.77
CA PRO A 139 -9.96 -19.76 -10.78
C PRO A 139 -11.35 -19.35 -10.28
N GLU A 140 -11.65 -19.60 -9.00
CA GLU A 140 -12.91 -19.21 -8.36
C GLU A 140 -13.14 -17.70 -8.35
N ALA A 141 -12.08 -16.89 -8.43
CA ALA A 141 -12.17 -15.43 -8.47
C ALA A 141 -12.90 -14.93 -9.73
N GLN A 142 -12.94 -15.71 -10.83
CA GLN A 142 -13.70 -15.37 -12.04
C GLN A 142 -15.20 -15.14 -11.77
N LYS A 143 -15.76 -15.79 -10.75
CA LYS A 143 -17.17 -15.60 -10.36
C LYS A 143 -17.47 -14.18 -9.87
N TYR A 144 -16.43 -13.42 -9.53
CA TYR A 144 -16.53 -12.04 -9.04
C TYR A 144 -16.00 -11.02 -10.05
N ASP A 145 -15.75 -11.41 -11.31
CA ASP A 145 -15.16 -10.52 -12.33
C ASP A 145 -15.95 -9.22 -12.51
N ASP A 146 -17.28 -9.28 -12.54
CA ASP A 146 -18.14 -8.10 -12.62
C ASP A 146 -17.82 -7.10 -11.51
N TYR A 147 -17.64 -7.58 -10.27
CA TYR A 147 -17.31 -6.74 -9.13
C TYR A 147 -15.85 -6.25 -9.16
N LEU A 148 -14.90 -7.14 -9.46
CA LEU A 148 -13.48 -6.80 -9.56
C LEU A 148 -13.22 -5.78 -10.67
N SER A 149 -13.95 -5.87 -11.79
CA SER A 149 -13.87 -4.93 -12.91
C SER A 149 -14.14 -3.49 -12.49
N THR A 150 -15.02 -3.27 -11.50
CA THR A 150 -15.32 -1.94 -10.98
C THR A 150 -14.15 -1.32 -10.21
N MET A 151 -13.16 -2.12 -9.81
CA MET A 151 -11.99 -1.67 -9.06
C MET A 151 -10.76 -1.37 -9.92
N LYS A 152 -10.78 -1.75 -11.20
CA LYS A 152 -9.67 -1.55 -12.13
C LYS A 152 -9.20 -0.10 -12.16
N GLY A 153 -7.88 0.08 -12.12
CA GLY A 153 -7.22 1.38 -12.10
C GLY A 153 -7.40 2.20 -10.82
N LYS A 154 -8.18 1.73 -9.82
CA LYS A 154 -8.37 2.46 -8.55
C LYS A 154 -7.21 2.21 -7.59
N SER A 155 -6.95 3.20 -6.75
CA SER A 155 -6.03 3.03 -5.62
C SER A 155 -6.74 2.29 -4.47
N VAL A 156 -6.11 1.30 -3.87
CA VAL A 156 -6.52 0.73 -2.60
C VAL A 156 -5.67 1.31 -1.48
N PHE A 157 -6.29 1.55 -0.33
CA PHE A 157 -5.59 1.93 0.90
C PHE A 157 -6.14 1.13 2.06
N ILE A 158 -5.23 0.62 2.89
CA ILE A 158 -5.53 -0.10 4.12
C ILE A 158 -4.65 0.47 5.24
N GLY A 159 -5.27 0.76 6.39
CA GLY A 159 -4.58 0.99 7.65
C GLY A 159 -4.95 -0.13 8.60
N ALA A 160 -3.96 -0.76 9.20
CA ALA A 160 -4.16 -1.90 10.08
C ALA A 160 -3.17 -1.89 11.25
N THR A 161 -3.58 -2.49 12.36
CA THR A 161 -2.69 -2.91 13.44
C THR A 161 -2.31 -4.37 13.22
N LEU A 162 -1.02 -4.68 13.29
CA LEU A 162 -0.47 -6.02 13.13
C LEU A 162 0.36 -6.40 14.36
N THR A 163 -0.06 -7.41 15.08
CA THR A 163 0.61 -7.88 16.30
C THR A 163 0.96 -9.36 16.20
N LEU A 164 1.97 -9.79 16.95
CA LEU A 164 2.29 -11.20 17.12
C LEU A 164 1.73 -11.68 18.46
N GLY A 165 0.71 -12.54 18.41
CA GLY A 165 0.08 -13.14 19.57
C GLY A 165 0.98 -14.17 20.25
N ALA A 166 0.59 -14.61 21.45
CA ALA A 166 1.38 -15.51 22.30
C ALA A 166 1.75 -16.86 21.66
N ASN A 167 0.99 -17.30 20.64
CA ASN A 167 1.23 -18.55 19.92
C ASN A 167 2.06 -18.37 18.64
N ALA A 168 2.79 -17.26 18.51
CA ALA A 168 3.47 -16.84 17.28
C ALA A 168 2.53 -16.73 16.06
N LEU A 169 1.25 -16.42 16.31
CA LEU A 169 0.25 -16.14 15.29
C LEU A 169 0.10 -14.63 15.14
N PHE A 170 0.10 -14.15 13.91
CA PHE A 170 -0.18 -12.76 13.59
C PHE A 170 -1.67 -12.45 13.73
N GLU A 171 -1.98 -11.38 14.43
CA GLU A 171 -3.32 -10.81 14.54
C GLU A 171 -3.32 -9.48 13.81
N ALA A 172 -4.22 -9.35 12.83
CA ALA A 172 -4.38 -8.15 12.03
C ALA A 172 -5.77 -7.56 12.25
N GLU A 173 -5.82 -6.30 12.67
CA GLU A 173 -7.05 -5.53 12.82
C GLU A 173 -7.05 -4.39 11.81
N ILE A 174 -8.04 -4.34 10.93
CA ILE A 174 -8.20 -3.27 9.95
C ILE A 174 -8.84 -2.08 10.66
N GLU A 175 -8.20 -0.93 10.57
CA GLU A 175 -8.68 0.34 11.13
C GLU A 175 -9.29 1.23 10.03
N SER A 176 -8.83 1.07 8.79
CA SER A 176 -9.36 1.80 7.65
C SER A 176 -9.14 1.04 6.35
N LEU A 177 -10.13 1.10 5.47
CA LEU A 177 -10.07 0.49 4.15
C LEU A 177 -10.78 1.41 3.15
N SER A 178 -10.18 1.63 1.98
CA SER A 178 -10.81 2.40 0.90
C SER A 178 -10.33 1.95 -0.48
N VAL A 179 -11.23 2.07 -1.46
CA VAL A 179 -10.93 1.85 -2.89
C VAL A 179 -11.31 3.12 -3.67
N GLY A 180 -10.33 3.75 -4.31
CA GLY A 180 -10.44 5.10 -4.82
C GLY A 180 -10.72 6.10 -3.69
N SER A 181 -11.76 6.91 -3.86
CA SER A 181 -12.27 7.81 -2.82
C SER A 181 -13.36 7.17 -1.95
N LEU A 182 -13.72 5.90 -2.18
CA LEU A 182 -14.80 5.23 -1.47
C LEU A 182 -14.27 4.52 -0.21
N PRO A 183 -14.60 4.98 1.00
CA PRO A 183 -14.32 4.22 2.21
C PRO A 183 -15.20 2.96 2.25
N LEU A 184 -14.62 1.84 2.68
CA LEU A 184 -15.34 0.59 2.90
C LEU A 184 -15.65 0.40 4.38
N PRO A 185 -16.78 -0.24 4.75
CA PRO A 185 -17.13 -0.49 6.14
C PRO A 185 -16.07 -1.37 6.82
N VAL A 186 -15.43 -0.83 7.86
CA VAL A 186 -14.32 -1.50 8.56
C VAL A 186 -14.81 -2.68 9.38
N ASP A 187 -16.01 -2.61 9.96
CA ASP A 187 -16.59 -3.72 10.74
C ASP A 187 -16.73 -4.99 9.89
N GLN A 188 -17.29 -4.84 8.68
CA GLN A 188 -17.36 -5.93 7.71
C GLN A 188 -15.96 -6.36 7.25
N ALA A 189 -15.06 -5.39 7.06
CA ALA A 189 -13.68 -5.69 6.69
C ALA A 189 -12.94 -6.46 7.78
N ASN A 190 -13.28 -6.32 9.07
CA ASN A 190 -12.67 -7.05 10.18
C ASN A 190 -13.20 -8.48 10.32
N ASP A 191 -14.45 -8.75 9.93
CA ASP A 191 -14.93 -10.12 9.74
C ASP A 191 -14.06 -10.83 8.69
N TYR A 192 -13.80 -10.17 7.56
CA TYR A 192 -12.84 -10.65 6.56
C TYR A 192 -11.39 -10.55 7.03
N GLY A 193 -11.05 -9.60 7.91
CA GLY A 193 -9.72 -9.36 8.46
C GLY A 193 -9.28 -10.52 9.34
N THR A 194 -10.20 -11.08 10.10
CA THR A 194 -10.00 -12.34 10.84
C THR A 194 -9.68 -13.49 9.89
N MET A 195 -10.39 -13.57 8.75
CA MET A 195 -10.08 -14.54 7.70
C MET A 195 -8.72 -14.27 7.04
N LEU A 196 -8.36 -13.01 6.81
CA LEU A 196 -7.06 -12.61 6.26
C LEU A 196 -5.92 -12.93 7.22
N GLY A 197 -6.08 -12.67 8.51
CA GLY A 197 -5.13 -13.05 9.56
C GLY A 197 -4.97 -14.57 9.63
N THR A 198 -6.07 -15.32 9.56
CA THR A 198 -6.05 -16.79 9.50
C THR A 198 -5.32 -17.28 8.24
N ALA A 199 -5.64 -16.72 7.07
CA ALA A 199 -4.99 -17.07 5.81
C ALA A 199 -3.51 -16.70 5.80
N LEU A 200 -3.14 -15.53 6.33
CA LEU A 200 -1.76 -15.09 6.49
C LEU A 200 -0.99 -16.08 7.37
N ASN A 201 -1.51 -16.40 8.56
CA ASN A 201 -0.88 -17.36 9.46
C ASN A 201 -0.74 -18.75 8.83
N GLN A 202 -1.80 -19.22 8.16
CA GLN A 202 -1.76 -20.48 7.43
C GLN A 202 -0.66 -20.45 6.36
N LYS A 203 -0.54 -19.37 5.60
CA LYS A 203 0.49 -19.23 4.57
C LYS A 203 1.89 -19.13 5.15
N LEU A 204 2.12 -18.27 6.14
CA LEU A 204 3.41 -18.14 6.81
C LEU A 204 3.86 -19.47 7.43
N SER A 205 2.97 -20.20 8.10
CA SER A 205 3.27 -21.52 8.66
C SER A 205 3.58 -22.59 7.59
N SER A 206 3.17 -22.36 6.34
CA SER A 206 3.44 -23.26 5.22
C SER A 206 4.75 -22.94 4.49
N ILE A 207 5.37 -21.78 4.74
CA ILE A 207 6.65 -21.41 4.13
C ILE A 207 7.76 -22.14 4.89
N PRO A 208 8.45 -23.12 4.27
CA PRO A 208 9.52 -23.81 4.97
C PRO A 208 10.67 -22.83 5.26
N ASN A 209 11.34 -23.05 6.40
CA ASN A 209 12.42 -22.19 6.90
C ASN A 209 12.01 -20.76 7.27
N PHE A 210 10.70 -20.49 7.42
CA PHE A 210 10.19 -19.25 7.99
C PHE A 210 9.75 -19.48 9.44
N GLU A 211 10.43 -18.83 10.39
CA GLU A 211 10.09 -18.87 11.82
C GLU A 211 10.21 -17.46 12.38
N VAL A 212 9.31 -17.09 13.30
CA VAL A 212 9.29 -15.77 13.94
C VAL A 212 9.56 -15.94 15.42
N GLU A 213 10.69 -15.40 15.88
CA GLU A 213 11.02 -15.33 17.31
C GLU A 213 10.52 -14.04 17.94
N SER A 214 10.69 -12.91 17.23
CA SER A 214 10.15 -11.63 17.67
C SER A 214 9.72 -10.77 16.48
N PHE A 215 8.67 -9.99 16.74
CA PHE A 215 8.08 -9.08 15.77
C PHE A 215 7.56 -7.84 16.48
N LYS A 216 7.91 -6.67 15.98
CA LYS A 216 7.39 -5.39 16.47
C LYS A 216 7.40 -4.36 15.35
N ILE A 217 6.37 -3.52 15.29
CA ILE A 217 6.40 -2.34 14.43
C ILE A 217 6.45 -1.09 15.30
N ASP A 218 7.44 -0.25 15.08
CA ASP A 218 7.47 1.10 15.61
C ASP A 218 7.77 2.14 14.51
N ALA A 219 8.11 3.36 14.89
CA ALA A 219 8.36 4.45 13.94
C ALA A 219 9.65 4.25 13.11
N GLU A 220 10.59 3.45 13.59
CA GLU A 220 11.83 3.15 12.86
C GLU A 220 11.61 2.09 11.79
N GLY A 221 10.69 1.16 12.05
CA GLY A 221 10.26 0.17 11.08
C GLY A 221 9.72 -1.10 11.70
N LEU A 222 9.79 -2.17 10.92
CA LEU A 222 9.44 -3.52 11.32
C LEU A 222 10.70 -4.22 11.85
N HIS A 223 10.71 -4.49 13.14
CA HIS A 223 11.75 -5.25 13.82
C HIS A 223 11.39 -6.73 13.74
N PHE A 224 12.26 -7.49 13.10
CA PHE A 224 12.10 -8.91 12.92
C PHE A 224 13.31 -9.66 13.49
N LYS A 225 13.02 -10.71 14.26
CA LYS A 225 13.98 -11.75 14.60
C LYS A 225 13.40 -13.12 14.30
N GLY A 226 14.19 -13.95 13.64
CA GLY A 226 13.82 -15.33 13.37
C GLY A 226 14.56 -15.88 12.17
N THR A 227 13.89 -16.75 11.41
CA THR A 227 14.48 -17.38 10.24
C THR A 227 13.64 -17.11 9.00
N ILE A 228 14.31 -16.92 7.87
CA ILE A 228 13.68 -16.74 6.56
C ILE A 228 14.36 -17.64 5.52
N PRO A 229 13.66 -18.04 4.45
CA PRO A 229 14.31 -18.66 3.29
C PRO A 229 15.26 -17.68 2.60
N GLN A 230 16.37 -18.19 2.08
CA GLN A 230 17.33 -17.35 1.34
C GLN A 230 16.86 -17.06 -0.08
N GLU A 231 16.06 -17.96 -0.65
CA GLU A 231 15.48 -17.81 -1.97
C GLU A 231 14.09 -18.43 -2.00
N VAL A 232 13.17 -17.76 -2.69
CA VAL A 232 11.81 -18.25 -2.97
C VAL A 232 11.63 -18.21 -4.47
N ARG A 233 11.54 -19.38 -5.10
CA ARG A 233 11.46 -19.56 -6.55
C ARG A 233 10.03 -19.78 -6.99
N SER A 234 9.65 -19.22 -8.14
CA SER A 234 8.41 -19.60 -8.80
C SER A 234 8.50 -21.04 -9.29
N VAL A 235 7.36 -21.72 -9.29
CA VAL A 235 7.16 -23.01 -9.97
C VAL A 235 6.15 -22.91 -11.10
N VAL A 236 5.72 -21.67 -11.42
CA VAL A 236 4.90 -21.35 -12.57
C VAL A 236 5.86 -20.96 -13.69
N ASN A 237 5.92 -21.78 -14.74
CA ASN A 237 6.69 -21.49 -15.95
C ASN A 237 5.92 -20.54 -16.87
#